data_AF-T1D1K3-F1
#
_entry.id   AF-T1D1K3-F1
#
_cell.length_a   1.000
_cell.length_b   1.000
_cell.length_c   1.000
_cell.angle_alpha   90.00
_cell.angle_beta   90.00
_cell.angle_gamma   90.00
#
_symmetry.space_group_name_H-M   'P 1'
#
loop_
_entity.id
_entity.type
_entity.pdbx_description
1 polymer ?
#
loop_
_entity_poly.entity_id
_entity_poly.type
_entity_poly.pdbx_seq_one_letter_code
_entity_poly.pdbx_strand_id
1 'polypeptide(L)'
;IVTYPGTEPGKVVSFVGCHMDVVTADPSDWEFDPFSLSIEGDKLRGRGTTDCLGHVALVTELMKKLAETKPKLKSTVVAVFIANEENSAITGVGVDALAKDGLLDCLKGGPLFWIDTADKQ
;
A
#
# COMPACT_ATOMS: atom_id res chain seq x y z
N ILE A 1 -3.22 2.42 9.00
CA ILE A 1 -4.10 1.21 9.00
C ILE A 1 -5.54 1.67 8.79
N VAL A 2 -6.23 1.13 7.80
CA VAL A 2 -7.64 1.44 7.49
C VAL A 2 -8.43 0.13 7.53
N THR A 3 -9.60 0.14 8.16
CA THR A 3 -10.38 -1.07 8.42
C THR A 3 -11.81 -0.92 7.92
N TYR A 4 -12.28 -1.92 7.16
CA TYR A 4 -13.68 -2.11 6.81
C TYR A 4 -14.23 -3.32 7.58
N PRO A 5 -15.20 -3.14 8.49
CA PRO A 5 -15.63 -4.19 9.41
C PRO A 5 -16.41 -5.31 8.72
N GLY A 6 -16.08 -6.56 9.05
CA GLY A 6 -16.86 -7.74 8.68
C GLY A 6 -17.87 -8.14 9.76
N THR A 7 -18.73 -9.11 9.45
CA THR A 7 -19.77 -9.60 10.38
C THR A 7 -19.32 -10.75 11.28
N GLU A 8 -18.29 -11.51 10.90
CA GLU A 8 -17.82 -12.66 11.66
C GLU A 8 -16.55 -12.30 12.45
N PRO A 9 -16.57 -12.36 13.80
CA PRO A 9 -15.39 -12.07 14.61
C PRO A 9 -14.21 -12.97 14.27
N GLY A 10 -13.01 -12.40 14.26
CA GLY A 10 -11.76 -13.12 13.98
C GLY A 10 -11.48 -13.42 12.51
N LYS A 11 -12.44 -13.21 11.58
CA LYS A 11 -12.17 -13.33 10.14
C LYS A 11 -11.62 -12.03 9.58
N VAL A 12 -10.40 -12.08 9.09
CA VAL A 12 -9.69 -10.92 8.52
C VAL A 12 -9.11 -11.28 7.16
N VAL A 13 -9.12 -10.34 6.24
CA VAL A 13 -8.30 -10.35 5.02
C VAL A 13 -7.54 -9.03 5.01
N SER A 14 -6.22 -9.08 4.82
CA SER A 14 -5.39 -7.88 4.92
C SER A 14 -4.49 -7.69 3.71
N PHE A 15 -4.33 -6.42 3.31
CA PHE A 15 -3.38 -5.94 2.32
C PHE A 15 -2.35 -5.09 3.06
N VAL A 16 -1.08 -5.49 3.01
CA VAL A 16 0.01 -4.90 3.81
C VAL A 16 1.20 -4.62 2.90
N GLY A 17 1.95 -3.55 3.17
CA GLY A 17 3.20 -3.28 2.46
C GLY A 17 3.09 -2.20 1.38
N CYS A 18 1.89 -1.71 1.06
CA CYS A 18 1.75 -0.56 0.16
C CYS A 18 2.42 0.66 0.78
N HIS A 19 3.60 1.03 0.27
CA HIS A 19 4.40 2.12 0.80
C HIS A 19 4.16 3.41 -0.01
N MET A 20 4.27 4.55 0.69
CA MET A 20 3.98 5.88 0.13
C MET A 20 5.23 6.70 -0.15
N ASP A 21 6.40 6.24 0.29
CA ASP A 21 7.68 6.79 -0.07
C ASP A 21 8.14 6.29 -1.44
N VAL A 22 9.13 6.96 -2.00
CA VAL A 22 9.74 6.61 -3.29
C VAL A 22 11.23 6.93 -3.20
N VAL A 23 12.08 6.16 -3.92
CA VAL A 23 13.48 6.57 -4.10
C VAL A 23 13.59 7.93 -4.80
N THR A 24 14.72 8.60 -4.59
CA THR A 24 15.03 9.86 -5.27
C THR A 24 15.07 9.68 -6.79
N ALA A 25 14.68 10.73 -7.51
CA ALA A 25 14.78 10.80 -8.97
C ALA A 25 15.40 12.14 -9.35
N ASP A 26 16.53 12.11 -10.07
CA ASP A 26 17.12 13.29 -10.69
C ASP A 26 16.41 13.56 -12.02
N PRO A 27 15.75 14.71 -12.23
CA PRO A 27 15.05 15.01 -13.48
C PRO A 27 15.93 14.96 -14.73
N SER A 28 17.26 15.11 -14.60
CA SER A 28 18.19 15.05 -15.73
C SER A 28 18.40 13.63 -16.29
N ASP A 29 18.11 12.60 -15.48
CA ASP A 29 18.19 11.19 -15.89
C ASP A 29 16.91 10.69 -16.58
N TRP A 30 15.89 11.54 -16.71
CA TRP A 30 14.56 11.15 -17.19
C TRP A 30 14.19 11.88 -18.48
N GLU A 31 13.53 11.18 -19.40
CA GLU A 31 13.00 11.76 -20.65
C GLU A 31 11.71 12.58 -20.44
N PHE A 32 11.18 12.57 -19.21
CA PHE A 32 9.96 13.26 -18.78
C PHE A 32 10.08 13.64 -17.31
N ASP A 33 9.20 14.51 -16.82
CA ASP A 33 9.19 14.90 -15.41
C ASP A 33 8.82 13.69 -14.51
N PRO A 34 9.74 13.18 -13.66
CA PRO A 34 9.47 12.01 -12.84
C PRO A 34 8.37 12.23 -11.80
N PHE A 35 8.08 13.47 -11.40
CA PHE A 35 7.10 13.79 -10.37
C PHE A 35 5.77 14.31 -10.94
N SER A 36 5.60 14.23 -12.26
CA SER A 36 4.34 14.49 -12.94
C SER A 36 3.84 13.22 -13.63
N LEU A 37 2.63 12.78 -13.29
CA LEU A 37 2.04 11.60 -13.92
C LEU A 37 1.67 11.93 -15.37
N SER A 38 2.31 11.26 -16.33
CA SER A 38 2.00 11.36 -17.75
C SER A 38 1.56 10.02 -18.34
N ILE A 39 0.80 10.08 -19.44
CA ILE A 39 0.31 8.91 -20.16
C ILE A 39 0.96 8.89 -21.53
N GLU A 40 1.60 7.77 -21.88
CA GLU A 40 2.14 7.52 -23.22
C GLU A 40 1.62 6.17 -23.73
N GLY A 41 0.67 6.23 -24.65
CA GLY A 41 -0.03 5.02 -25.12
C GLY A 41 -0.76 4.33 -23.98
N ASP A 42 -0.33 3.12 -23.64
CA ASP A 42 -0.85 2.28 -22.56
C ASP A 42 -0.02 2.36 -21.27
N LYS A 43 1.02 3.22 -21.23
CA LYS A 43 1.92 3.36 -20.08
C LYS A 43 1.60 4.60 -19.26
N LEU A 44 1.50 4.41 -17.95
CA LEU A 44 1.58 5.47 -16.96
C LEU A 44 3.04 5.69 -16.58
N ARG A 45 3.50 6.93 -16.63
CA ARG A 45 4.91 7.30 -16.43
C ARG A 45 5.02 8.30 -15.28
N GLY A 46 5.87 7.97 -14.31
CA GLY A 46 6.18 8.76 -13.13
C GLY A 46 6.87 7.91 -12.07
N ARG A 47 7.80 8.48 -11.32
CA ARG A 47 8.38 7.84 -10.13
C ARG A 47 7.26 7.48 -9.17
N GLY A 48 7.29 6.26 -8.64
CA GLY A 48 6.22 5.78 -7.77
C GLY A 48 5.13 4.97 -8.47
N THR A 49 5.01 5.07 -9.80
CA THR A 49 3.86 4.50 -10.52
C THR A 49 3.71 2.98 -10.28
N THR A 50 4.80 2.22 -10.40
CA THR A 50 4.81 0.78 -10.06
C THR A 50 5.21 0.54 -8.60
N ASP A 51 6.12 1.36 -8.09
CA ASP A 51 6.78 1.17 -6.79
C ASP A 51 6.64 2.42 -5.90
N CYS A 52 5.62 2.53 -5.06
CA CYS A 52 4.49 1.61 -4.90
C CYS A 52 3.13 2.33 -4.96
N LEU A 53 3.12 3.57 -5.45
CA LEU A 53 1.94 4.45 -5.46
C LEU A 53 0.79 3.90 -6.31
N GLY A 54 1.05 3.11 -7.36
CA GLY A 54 0.00 2.42 -8.10
C GLY A 54 -0.77 1.41 -7.24
N HIS A 55 -0.08 0.65 -6.39
CA HIS A 55 -0.71 -0.25 -5.43
C HIS A 55 -1.44 0.52 -4.33
N VAL A 56 -0.85 1.62 -3.84
CA VAL A 56 -1.52 2.52 -2.89
C VAL A 56 -2.84 3.03 -3.47
N ALA A 57 -2.84 3.47 -4.73
CA ALA A 57 -4.04 3.93 -5.42
C ALA A 57 -5.09 2.83 -5.56
N LEU A 58 -4.69 1.62 -5.97
CA LEU A 58 -5.59 0.47 -6.12
C LEU A 58 -6.26 0.08 -4.79
N VAL A 59 -5.48 -0.07 -3.72
CA VAL A 59 -6.02 -0.45 -2.41
C VAL A 59 -6.87 0.68 -1.82
N THR A 60 -6.50 1.94 -2.06
CA THR A 60 -7.33 3.10 -1.68
C THR A 60 -8.68 3.07 -2.37
N GLU A 61 -8.73 2.82 -3.68
CA GLU A 61 -9.98 2.74 -4.43
C GLU A 61 -10.83 1.55 -3.98
N LEU A 62 -10.23 0.41 -3.63
CA LEU A 62 -10.94 -0.71 -3.01
C LEU A 62 -11.61 -0.30 -1.70
N MET A 63 -10.86 0.32 -0.78
CA MET A 63 -11.39 0.74 0.52
C MET A 63 -12.47 1.81 0.39
N LYS A 64 -12.30 2.74 -0.55
CA LYS A 64 -13.32 3.74 -0.91
C LYS A 64 -14.60 3.06 -1.42
N LYS A 65 -14.47 2.10 -2.34
CA LYS A 65 -15.63 1.38 -2.89
C LYS A 65 -16.40 0.61 -1.80
N LEU A 66 -15.69 -0.01 -0.85
CA LEU A 66 -16.30 -0.65 0.30
C LEU A 66 -17.08 0.34 1.18
N ALA A 67 -16.51 1.52 1.43
CA ALA A 67 -17.16 2.57 2.22
C ALA A 67 -18.41 3.15 1.53
N GLU A 68 -18.40 3.27 0.20
CA GLU A 68 -19.52 3.77 -0.60
C GLU A 68 -20.66 2.74 -0.70
N THR A 69 -20.33 1.49 -1.02
CA THR A 69 -21.32 0.44 -1.32
C THR A 69 -21.79 -0.33 -0.09
N LYS A 70 -21.01 -0.33 0.98
CA LYS A 70 -21.29 -0.96 2.29
C LYS A 70 -21.80 -2.41 2.20
N PRO A 71 -21.15 -3.31 1.43
CA PRO A 71 -21.56 -4.70 1.34
C PRO A 71 -21.39 -5.42 2.68
N LYS A 72 -22.31 -6.34 3.01
CA LYS A 72 -22.17 -7.18 4.20
C LYS A 72 -21.15 -8.30 3.93
N LEU A 73 -19.91 -8.08 4.34
CA LEU A 73 -18.82 -9.05 4.24
C LEU A 73 -18.69 -9.87 5.51
N LYS A 74 -18.36 -11.16 5.38
CA LYS A 74 -18.04 -12.00 6.54
C LYS A 74 -16.72 -11.60 7.17
N SER A 75 -15.71 -11.39 6.35
CA SER A 75 -14.37 -11.00 6.77
C SER A 75 -14.23 -9.48 6.89
N THR A 76 -13.50 -9.04 7.91
CA THR A 76 -12.99 -7.68 8.02
C THR A 76 -11.89 -7.49 6.98
N VAL A 77 -11.93 -6.38 6.23
CA VAL A 77 -10.89 -6.04 5.25
C VAL A 77 -10.00 -4.97 5.86
N VAL A 78 -8.69 -5.20 5.90
CA VAL A 78 -7.72 -4.26 6.47
C VAL A 78 -6.68 -3.87 5.43
N ALA A 79 -6.41 -2.57 5.31
CA ALA A 79 -5.33 -2.03 4.50
C ALA A 79 -4.28 -1.37 5.40
N VAL A 80 -3.02 -1.75 5.24
CA VAL A 80 -1.89 -1.19 5.96
C VAL A 80 -0.98 -0.48 4.96
N PHE A 81 -1.18 0.83 4.85
CA PHE A 81 -0.26 1.73 4.17
C PHE A 81 0.91 2.06 5.10
N ILE A 82 2.13 1.98 4.57
CA ILE A 82 3.36 2.24 5.30
C ILE A 82 4.16 3.37 4.63
N ALA A 83 5.22 3.77 5.29
CA ALA A 83 6.26 4.65 4.75
C ALA A 83 7.62 4.08 5.19
N ASN A 84 8.71 4.63 4.65
CA ASN A 84 10.09 4.28 4.98
C ASN A 84 10.45 2.83 4.58
N GLU A 85 9.82 2.32 3.53
CA GLU A 85 10.18 1.02 2.94
C GLU A 85 11.51 1.16 2.16
N GLU A 86 11.65 2.26 1.41
CA GLU A 86 12.78 2.53 0.52
C GLU A 86 14.04 3.02 1.26
N ASN A 87 13.94 3.25 2.58
CA ASN A 87 15.02 3.76 3.42
C ASN A 87 15.22 2.94 4.69
N SER A 88 15.86 1.78 4.52
CA SER A 88 16.19 0.86 5.61
C SER A 88 17.19 1.42 6.65
N ALA A 89 17.80 2.60 6.41
CA ALA A 89 18.75 3.20 7.35
C ALA A 89 18.05 3.85 8.55
N ILE A 90 16.79 4.28 8.38
CA ILE A 90 15.96 4.81 9.46
C ILE A 90 15.17 3.64 10.03
N THR A 91 15.38 3.33 11.30
CA THR A 91 14.67 2.23 12.00
C THR A 91 13.55 2.78 12.87
N GLY A 92 12.56 1.96 13.18
CA GLY A 92 11.41 2.38 13.99
C GLY A 92 10.42 3.26 13.23
N VAL A 93 10.43 3.19 11.90
CA VAL A 93 9.45 3.84 11.02
C VAL A 93 9.03 2.84 9.95
N GLY A 94 7.73 2.71 9.74
CA GLY A 94 7.17 1.79 8.76
C GLY A 94 6.69 0.49 9.39
N VAL A 95 6.82 -0.61 8.65
CA VAL A 95 6.24 -1.91 9.04
C VAL A 95 6.88 -2.50 10.30
N ASP A 96 8.17 -2.24 10.53
CA ASP A 96 8.91 -2.73 11.69
C ASP A 96 8.39 -2.11 12.99
N ALA A 97 8.10 -0.81 12.99
CA ALA A 97 7.49 -0.09 14.10
C ALA A 97 6.08 -0.61 14.39
N LEU A 98 5.27 -0.78 13.35
CA LEU A 98 3.91 -1.32 13.49
C LEU A 98 3.92 -2.74 14.09
N ALA A 99 4.88 -3.58 13.67
CA ALA A 99 5.05 -4.93 14.20
C ALA A 99 5.52 -4.91 15.66
N LYS A 100 6.53 -4.08 15.97
CA LYS A 100 7.07 -3.91 17.33
C LYS A 100 6.01 -3.45 18.32
N ASP A 101 5.15 -2.53 17.91
CA ASP A 101 4.08 -1.97 18.75
C ASP A 101 2.83 -2.86 18.81
N GLY A 102 2.85 -4.03 18.15
CA GLY A 102 1.74 -4.99 18.14
C GLY A 102 0.51 -4.52 17.36
N LEU A 103 0.63 -3.47 16.55
CA LEU A 103 -0.49 -2.90 15.79
C LEU A 103 -0.96 -3.81 14.65
N LEU A 104 -0.10 -4.75 14.22
CA LEU A 104 -0.42 -5.76 13.21
C LEU A 104 -1.04 -7.04 13.79
N ASP A 105 -1.20 -7.14 15.13
CA ASP A 105 -1.71 -8.35 15.77
C ASP A 105 -3.14 -8.70 15.37
N CYS A 106 -3.94 -7.68 15.05
CA CYS A 106 -5.30 -7.85 14.55
C CYS A 106 -5.36 -8.60 13.20
N LEU A 107 -4.25 -8.70 12.47
CA LEU A 107 -4.19 -9.34 11.14
C LEU A 107 -3.97 -10.86 11.24
N LYS A 108 -3.50 -11.37 12.38
CA LYS A 108 -3.15 -12.79 12.59
C LYS A 108 -4.33 -13.77 12.36
N GLY A 109 -5.56 -13.27 12.35
CA GLY A 109 -6.79 -14.07 12.20
C GLY A 109 -7.14 -14.51 10.77
N GLY A 110 -6.36 -14.13 9.75
CA GLY A 110 -6.62 -14.58 8.39
C GLY A 110 -5.50 -14.25 7.40
N PRO A 111 -5.75 -14.40 6.08
CA PRO A 111 -4.72 -14.18 5.09
C PRO A 111 -4.23 -12.72 5.08
N LEU A 112 -2.91 -12.59 4.91
CA LEU A 112 -2.21 -11.34 4.65
C LEU A 112 -1.59 -11.42 3.26
N PHE A 113 -1.93 -10.45 2.43
CA PHE A 113 -1.33 -10.22 1.13
C PHE A 113 -0.30 -9.11 1.27
N TRP A 114 0.97 -9.44 1.04
CA TRP A 114 2.04 -8.45 0.93
C TRP A 114 1.96 -7.82 -0.46
N ILE A 115 1.72 -6.51 -0.51
CA ILE A 115 1.52 -5.74 -1.73
C ILE A 115 2.68 -4.77 -1.86
N ASP A 116 3.76 -5.33 -2.37
CA ASP A 116 4.96 -4.64 -2.79
C ASP A 116 5.69 -5.66 -3.67
N THR A 117 5.55 -5.48 -4.98
CA THR A 117 6.05 -6.40 -6.01
C THR A 117 6.80 -5.63 -7.08
N ALA A 118 7.53 -4.61 -6.65
CA ALA A 118 8.51 -3.95 -7.49
C ALA A 118 9.88 -4.61 -7.25
N ASP A 119 10.15 -5.70 -7.97
CA ASP A 119 11.55 -6.04 -8.19
C ASP A 119 12.20 -4.86 -8.92
N LYS A 120 13.39 -4.44 -8.45
CA LYS A 120 14.23 -3.42 -9.09
C LYS A 120 14.09 -3.49 -10.62
N GLN A 121 13.41 -2.50 -11.21
CA GLN A 121 13.42 -2.31 -12.65
C GLN A 121 14.72 -1.62 -13.08
#